data_AF-X0K475-F1
#
_entry.id   AF-X0K475-F1
#
_cell.length_a   1.000
_cell.length_b   1.000
_cell.length_c   1.000
_cell.angle_alpha   90.00
_cell.angle_beta   90.00
_cell.angle_gamma   90.00
#
_symmetry.space_group_name_H-M   'P 1'
#
loop_
_entity.id
_entity.type
_entity.pdbx_description
1 polymer ?
#
loop_
_entity_poly.entity_id
_entity_poly.type
_entity_poly.pdbx_seq_one_letter_code
_entity_poly.pdbx_strand_id
1 'polypeptide(L)'
;MSSSQSPSFTAEFIKEEPGKPVPQKPVRRRGLNDQIKWVKAWMSKLPQGDEDWDNNKPSTLEDILRLRDRLTISHVESRRDMDWLTLLETYAAASKDFEGRETQLHCMVMVAACHVAHDQGLTINDVMDAMAKCVTGGSDTLRSKRFALPKCVQIGDELAKVLGPRAYELPLRVNSYFTFGQHFTVECFPILRRESAFAHRPNNKLPSELLRIPSLVYELCDGKVR
;
A
#
# COMPACT_ATOMS: atom_id res chain seq x y z
N MET A 1 21.50 22.58 -15.64
CA MET A 1 21.48 21.51 -14.61
C MET A 1 20.43 21.89 -13.60
N SER A 2 19.19 21.47 -13.83
CA SER A 2 18.04 21.82 -13.01
C SER A 2 17.77 20.64 -12.09
N SER A 3 18.06 20.79 -10.81
CA SER A 3 17.69 19.84 -9.77
C SER A 3 16.17 19.85 -9.60
N SER A 4 15.48 18.89 -10.24
CA SER A 4 14.08 18.62 -9.98
C SER A 4 13.96 18.01 -8.57
N GLN A 5 13.61 18.84 -7.59
CA GLN A 5 13.12 18.37 -6.31
C GLN A 5 11.84 17.60 -6.56
N SER A 6 11.86 16.29 -6.29
CA SER A 6 10.67 15.46 -6.27
C SER A 6 9.66 16.05 -5.28
N PRO A 7 8.41 16.32 -5.68
CA PRO A 7 7.41 16.77 -4.74
C PRO A 7 7.19 15.66 -3.73
N SER A 8 7.35 16.00 -2.45
CA SER A 8 6.90 15.21 -1.31
C SER A 8 5.38 15.05 -1.42
N PHE A 9 4.92 14.04 -2.15
CA PHE A 9 3.54 13.61 -2.13
C PHE A 9 3.32 12.87 -0.80
N THR A 10 3.17 13.67 0.26
CA THR A 10 2.93 13.23 1.63
C THR A 10 1.61 12.48 1.69
N ALA A 11 1.45 11.58 2.66
CA ALA A 11 0.23 10.80 2.90
C ALA A 11 -1.02 11.65 3.25
N GLU A 12 -1.01 12.95 2.94
CA GLU A 12 -2.02 13.95 3.28
C GLU A 12 -3.32 13.82 2.47
N PHE A 13 -3.33 13.07 1.37
CA PHE A 13 -4.52 12.82 0.55
C PHE A 13 -5.40 11.68 1.06
N ILE A 14 -4.91 10.85 1.97
CA ILE A 14 -5.70 9.78 2.59
C ILE A 14 -6.17 10.27 3.97
N LYS A 15 -7.12 11.21 3.96
CA LYS A 15 -7.80 11.68 5.16
C LYS A 15 -9.14 10.97 5.25
N GLU A 16 -9.25 9.99 6.14
CA GLU A 16 -10.58 9.59 6.61
C GLU A 16 -10.97 10.52 7.76
N GLU A 17 -12.01 11.33 7.55
CA GLU A 17 -12.73 11.87 8.70
C GLU A 17 -13.39 10.70 9.45
N PRO A 18 -13.24 10.62 10.78
CA PRO A 18 -13.88 9.57 11.56
C PRO A 18 -15.40 9.76 11.49
N GLY A 19 -16.05 9.01 10.61
CA GLY A 19 -17.49 8.85 10.62
C GLY A 19 -17.96 8.50 12.03
N LYS A 20 -19.16 8.98 12.41
CA LYS A 20 -19.75 8.78 13.74
C LYS A 20 -19.52 7.35 14.24
N PRO A 21 -19.07 7.17 15.49
CA PRO A 21 -18.72 5.85 15.99
C PRO A 21 -19.97 4.96 15.94
N VAL A 22 -19.95 3.98 15.03
CA VAL A 22 -20.84 2.83 15.09
C VAL A 22 -20.58 2.16 16.44
N PRO A 23 -21.61 1.74 17.21
CA PRO A 23 -21.40 1.01 18.46
C PRO A 23 -20.57 -0.24 18.19
N GLN A 24 -19.26 -0.16 18.42
CA GLN A 24 -18.37 -1.29 18.28
C GLN A 24 -18.62 -2.19 19.48
N LYS A 25 -18.95 -3.47 19.24
CA LYS A 25 -18.71 -4.51 20.24
C LYS A 25 -17.27 -4.33 20.73
N PRO A 26 -16.98 -4.44 22.04
CA PRO A 26 -15.65 -4.21 22.58
C PRO A 26 -14.67 -5.15 21.87
N VAL A 27 -13.90 -4.60 20.93
CA VAL A 27 -12.78 -5.31 20.33
C VAL A 27 -11.84 -5.56 21.49
N ARG A 28 -11.63 -6.84 21.86
CA ARG A 28 -10.65 -7.21 22.88
C ARG A 28 -9.31 -6.57 22.48
N ARG A 29 -8.94 -5.48 23.16
CA ARG A 29 -7.61 -4.88 22.99
C ARG A 29 -6.62 -5.96 23.38
N ARG A 30 -5.74 -6.34 22.44
CA ARG A 30 -4.61 -7.22 22.76
C ARG A 30 -3.81 -6.56 23.87
N GLY A 31 -3.40 -7.33 24.88
CA GLY A 31 -2.47 -6.80 25.87
C GLY A 31 -1.17 -6.36 25.18
N LEU A 32 -0.45 -5.41 25.78
CA LEU A 32 0.81 -4.89 25.21
C LEU A 32 1.80 -6.02 24.87
N ASN A 33 1.88 -7.05 25.72
CA ASN A 33 2.73 -8.22 25.47
C ASN A 33 2.32 -9.01 24.21
N ASP A 34 1.03 -9.10 23.92
CA ASP A 34 0.54 -9.78 22.72
C ASP A 34 0.82 -8.95 21.47
N GLN A 35 0.72 -7.62 21.56
CA GLN A 35 1.12 -6.71 20.49
C GLN A 35 2.62 -6.84 20.19
N ILE A 36 3.47 -6.86 21.23
CA ILE A 36 4.92 -7.06 21.08
C ILE A 36 5.22 -8.39 20.39
N LYS A 37 4.66 -9.50 20.89
CA LYS A 37 4.86 -10.83 20.28
C LYS A 37 4.40 -10.86 18.83
N TRP A 38 3.26 -10.26 18.54
CA TRP A 38 2.69 -10.24 17.19
C TRP A 38 3.51 -9.40 16.21
N VAL A 39 3.95 -8.20 16.59
CA VAL A 39 4.84 -7.36 15.76
C VAL A 39 6.17 -8.07 15.53
N LYS A 40 6.79 -8.63 16.57
CA LYS A 40 8.03 -9.42 16.44
C LYS A 40 7.87 -10.59 15.47
N ALA A 41 6.79 -11.36 15.60
CA ALA A 41 6.50 -12.50 14.74
C ALA A 41 6.20 -12.10 13.28
N TRP A 42 5.77 -10.86 13.04
CA TRP A 42 5.64 -10.34 11.68
C TRP A 42 6.98 -9.83 11.14
N MET A 43 7.77 -9.12 11.96
CA MET A 43 9.11 -8.65 11.60
C MET A 43 10.06 -9.81 11.25
N SER A 44 9.93 -10.96 11.90
CA SER A 44 10.71 -12.15 11.58
C SER A 44 10.34 -12.80 10.24
N LYS A 45 9.26 -12.35 9.59
CA LYS A 45 8.85 -12.80 8.24
C LYS A 45 9.35 -11.86 7.13
N LEU A 46 9.94 -10.72 7.48
CA LEU A 46 10.58 -9.86 6.51
C LEU A 46 11.85 -10.54 5.98
N PRO A 47 12.36 -10.15 4.80
CA PRO A 47 13.68 -10.60 4.35
C PRO A 47 14.75 -10.35 5.42
N GLN A 48 15.56 -11.38 5.73
CA GLN A 48 16.57 -11.35 6.79
C GLN A 48 18.00 -11.18 6.25
N GLY A 49 18.19 -11.26 4.94
CA GLY A 49 19.47 -11.06 4.26
C GLY A 49 19.28 -10.63 2.81
N ASP A 50 20.38 -10.25 2.12
CA ASP A 50 20.32 -9.83 0.71
C ASP A 50 19.76 -10.93 -0.20
N GLU A 51 20.06 -12.19 0.09
CA GLU A 51 19.49 -13.33 -0.64
C GLU A 51 17.96 -13.34 -0.58
N ASP A 52 17.34 -13.12 0.58
CA ASP A 52 15.88 -13.04 0.69
C ASP A 52 15.29 -11.86 -0.11
N TRP A 53 16.04 -10.77 -0.17
CA TRP A 53 15.70 -9.59 -0.95
C TRP A 53 15.90 -9.79 -2.46
N ASP A 54 16.77 -10.69 -2.91
CA ASP A 54 17.09 -10.81 -4.34
C ASP A 54 16.57 -12.12 -4.96
N ASN A 55 16.19 -13.11 -4.15
CA ASN A 55 15.65 -14.41 -4.58
C ASN A 55 14.22 -14.33 -5.17
N ASN A 56 13.55 -13.19 -5.07
CA ASN A 56 12.22 -12.97 -5.63
C ASN A 56 12.17 -11.67 -6.41
N LYS A 57 11.35 -11.64 -7.46
CA LYS A 57 11.05 -10.40 -8.18
C LYS A 57 10.29 -9.40 -7.28
N PRO A 58 10.54 -8.09 -7.43
CA PRO A 58 11.53 -7.47 -8.32
C PRO A 58 12.95 -7.58 -7.76
N SER A 59 13.93 -7.96 -8.58
CA SER A 59 15.35 -8.03 -8.20
C SER A 59 16.25 -7.16 -9.08
N THR A 60 15.69 -6.55 -10.13
CA THR A 60 16.38 -5.67 -11.07
C THR A 60 15.64 -4.35 -11.25
N LEU A 61 16.33 -3.33 -11.78
CA LEU A 61 15.72 -2.06 -12.18
C LEU A 61 14.57 -2.28 -13.18
N GLU A 62 14.77 -3.16 -14.16
CA GLU A 62 13.78 -3.43 -15.20
C GLU A 62 12.51 -4.07 -14.60
N ASP A 63 12.65 -4.97 -13.63
CA ASP A 63 11.49 -5.53 -12.93
C ASP A 63 10.70 -4.44 -12.19
N ILE A 64 11.39 -3.49 -11.52
CA ILE A 64 10.74 -2.37 -10.82
C ILE A 64 9.95 -1.51 -11.80
N LEU A 65 10.57 -1.11 -12.91
CA LEU A 65 9.93 -0.27 -13.93
C LEU A 65 8.74 -0.97 -14.57
N ARG A 66 8.89 -2.24 -14.95
CA ARG A 66 7.82 -3.05 -15.54
C ARG A 66 6.64 -3.22 -14.58
N LEU A 67 6.92 -3.46 -13.30
CA LEU A 67 5.87 -3.59 -12.29
C LEU A 67 5.15 -2.27 -12.05
N ARG A 68 5.89 -1.15 -11.95
CA ARG A 68 5.33 0.21 -11.86
C ARG A 68 4.41 0.48 -13.05
N ASP A 69 4.86 0.27 -14.27
CA ASP A 69 4.09 0.52 -15.49
C ASP A 69 2.77 -0.26 -15.53
N ARG A 70 2.78 -1.52 -15.06
CA ARG A 70 1.57 -2.33 -14.89
C ARG A 70 0.66 -1.78 -13.79
N LEU A 71 1.22 -1.42 -12.62
CA LEU A 71 0.47 -0.88 -11.48
C LEU A 71 -0.06 0.54 -11.69
N THR A 72 0.45 1.28 -12.68
CA THR A 72 -0.07 2.60 -13.06
C THR A 72 -0.88 2.57 -14.33
N ILE A 73 -1.07 1.37 -14.92
CA ILE A 73 -1.67 1.15 -16.25
C ILE A 73 -1.13 2.14 -17.28
N SER A 74 0.20 2.36 -17.28
CA SER A 74 0.87 3.44 -18.01
C SER A 74 0.60 3.43 -19.52
N HIS A 75 0.30 2.25 -20.06
CA HIS A 75 -0.06 2.00 -21.45
C HIS A 75 -1.46 2.50 -21.86
N VAL A 76 -2.36 2.79 -20.91
CA VAL A 76 -3.69 3.33 -21.20
C VAL A 76 -3.57 4.84 -21.47
N GLU A 77 -3.91 5.29 -22.67
CA GLU A 77 -3.86 6.72 -23.02
C GLU A 77 -4.99 7.52 -22.34
N SER A 78 -4.81 8.83 -22.20
CA SER A 78 -5.83 9.78 -21.70
C SER A 78 -6.44 9.48 -20.32
N ARG A 79 -5.71 8.79 -19.42
CA ARG A 79 -6.18 8.53 -18.04
C ARG A 79 -6.55 9.80 -17.28
N ARG A 80 -5.84 10.89 -17.53
CA ARG A 80 -6.11 12.20 -16.94
C ARG A 80 -7.51 12.73 -17.25
N ASP A 81 -8.05 12.39 -18.42
CA ASP A 81 -9.33 12.87 -18.92
C ASP A 81 -10.50 11.96 -18.50
N MET A 82 -10.21 10.75 -18.02
CA MET A 82 -11.22 9.81 -17.51
C MET A 82 -11.90 10.38 -16.25
N ASP A 83 -13.21 10.18 -16.12
CA ASP A 83 -13.87 10.32 -14.83
C ASP A 83 -13.37 9.24 -13.85
N TRP A 84 -13.62 9.46 -12.55
CA TRP A 84 -13.10 8.58 -11.51
C TRP A 84 -13.59 7.14 -11.61
N LEU A 85 -14.85 6.93 -11.98
CA LEU A 85 -15.40 5.59 -12.08
C LEU A 85 -14.74 4.86 -13.24
N THR A 86 -14.70 5.47 -14.42
CA THR A 86 -14.03 4.91 -15.61
C THR A 86 -12.56 4.57 -15.35
N LEU A 87 -11.82 5.43 -14.65
CA LEU A 87 -10.42 5.16 -14.29
C LEU A 87 -10.29 3.95 -13.36
N LEU A 88 -11.13 3.86 -12.32
CA LEU A 88 -11.11 2.73 -11.37
C LEU A 88 -11.54 1.43 -12.04
N GLU A 89 -12.52 1.46 -12.95
CA GLU A 89 -12.94 0.29 -13.73
C GLU A 89 -11.84 -0.20 -14.66
N THR A 90 -11.16 0.73 -15.35
CA THR A 90 -10.02 0.42 -16.22
C THR A 90 -8.89 -0.20 -15.40
N TYR A 91 -8.60 0.36 -14.23
CA TYR A 91 -7.60 -0.19 -13.31
C TYR A 91 -7.99 -1.60 -12.83
N ALA A 92 -9.26 -1.82 -12.46
CA ALA A 92 -9.77 -3.12 -12.04
C ALA A 92 -9.64 -4.19 -13.13
N ALA A 93 -9.85 -3.83 -14.39
CA ALA A 93 -9.73 -4.74 -15.53
C ALA A 93 -8.31 -5.31 -15.71
N ALA A 94 -7.28 -4.58 -15.25
CA ALA A 94 -5.89 -5.04 -15.25
C ALA A 94 -5.59 -6.09 -14.16
N SER A 95 -6.50 -6.31 -13.20
CA SER A 95 -6.30 -7.24 -12.07
C SER A 95 -5.95 -8.67 -12.51
N LYS A 96 -6.49 -9.12 -13.65
CA LYS A 96 -6.22 -10.44 -14.25
C LYS A 96 -4.75 -10.67 -14.62
N ASP A 97 -3.99 -9.59 -14.81
CA ASP A 97 -2.59 -9.65 -15.21
C ASP A 97 -1.66 -9.76 -13.98
N PHE A 98 -2.20 -9.77 -12.75
CA PHE A 98 -1.43 -9.84 -11.52
C PHE A 98 -1.67 -11.17 -10.79
N GLU A 99 -0.59 -11.84 -10.41
CA GLU A 99 -0.64 -13.11 -9.68
C GLU A 99 0.07 -13.04 -8.33
N GLY A 100 -0.38 -13.89 -7.40
CA GLY A 100 0.26 -14.10 -6.10
C GLY A 100 0.40 -12.80 -5.28
N ARG A 101 1.64 -12.43 -4.95
CA ARG A 101 1.94 -11.26 -4.12
C ARG A 101 1.77 -9.94 -4.88
N GLU A 102 1.86 -9.94 -6.22
CA GLU A 102 1.58 -8.74 -7.00
C GLU A 102 0.10 -8.35 -6.91
N THR A 103 -0.81 -9.34 -6.85
CA THR A 103 -2.24 -9.09 -6.64
C THR A 103 -2.50 -8.33 -5.33
N GLN A 104 -1.73 -8.62 -4.27
CA GLN A 104 -1.84 -7.86 -3.00
C GLN A 104 -1.50 -6.39 -3.21
N LEU A 105 -0.40 -6.08 -3.90
CA LEU A 105 0.00 -4.69 -4.16
C LEU A 105 -0.99 -4.00 -5.10
N HIS A 106 -1.45 -4.67 -6.16
CA HIS A 106 -2.49 -4.17 -7.05
C HIS A 106 -3.77 -3.78 -6.29
N CYS A 107 -4.26 -4.65 -5.39
CA CYS A 107 -5.40 -4.38 -4.53
C CYS A 107 -5.16 -3.19 -3.59
N MET A 108 -3.95 -3.04 -3.03
CA MET A 108 -3.64 -1.90 -2.17
C MET A 108 -3.66 -0.58 -2.95
N VAL A 109 -3.16 -0.57 -4.20
CA VAL A 109 -3.23 0.60 -5.09
C VAL A 109 -4.68 0.91 -5.49
N MET A 110 -5.52 -0.11 -5.77
CA MET A 110 -6.96 0.08 -6.02
C MET A 110 -7.62 0.78 -4.83
N VAL A 111 -7.41 0.26 -3.61
CA VAL A 111 -7.98 0.87 -2.40
C VAL A 111 -7.49 2.31 -2.22
N ALA A 112 -6.23 2.59 -2.56
CA ALA A 112 -5.64 3.93 -2.45
C ALA A 112 -6.25 4.91 -3.48
N ALA A 113 -6.42 4.47 -4.72
CA ALA A 113 -7.10 5.23 -5.77
C ALA A 113 -8.57 5.52 -5.40
N CYS A 114 -9.26 4.54 -4.79
CA CYS A 114 -10.60 4.73 -4.26
C CYS A 114 -10.68 5.78 -3.14
N HIS A 115 -9.69 5.88 -2.25
CA HIS A 115 -9.63 6.96 -1.25
C HIS A 115 -9.54 8.33 -1.93
N VAL A 116 -8.68 8.47 -2.94
CA VAL A 116 -8.55 9.72 -3.71
C VAL A 116 -9.84 10.04 -4.47
N ALA A 117 -10.43 9.08 -5.16
CA ALA A 117 -11.69 9.28 -5.88
C ALA A 117 -12.82 9.72 -4.94
N HIS A 118 -12.88 9.15 -3.73
CA HIS A 118 -13.86 9.56 -2.72
C HIS A 118 -13.68 11.03 -2.29
N ASP A 119 -12.44 11.40 -1.96
CA ASP A 119 -12.08 12.78 -1.59
C ASP A 119 -12.41 13.80 -2.70
N GLN A 120 -12.37 13.33 -3.95
CA GLN A 120 -12.67 14.12 -5.14
C GLN A 120 -14.15 14.00 -5.61
N GLY A 121 -15.04 13.51 -4.74
CA GLY A 121 -16.50 13.59 -4.93
C GLY A 121 -17.20 12.29 -5.34
N LEU A 122 -16.48 11.18 -5.53
CA LEU A 122 -17.12 9.88 -5.77
C LEU A 122 -17.80 9.38 -4.49
N THR A 123 -18.97 8.73 -4.62
CA THR A 123 -19.71 8.27 -3.43
C THR A 123 -19.04 7.07 -2.79
N ILE A 124 -19.30 6.85 -1.50
CA ILE A 124 -18.78 5.68 -0.80
C ILE A 124 -19.29 4.37 -1.40
N ASN A 125 -20.50 4.33 -1.95
CA ASN A 125 -21.04 3.13 -2.58
C ASN A 125 -20.27 2.80 -3.86
N ASP A 126 -20.07 3.79 -4.75
CA ASP A 126 -19.31 3.61 -5.98
C ASP A 126 -17.88 3.15 -5.70
N VAL A 127 -17.25 3.75 -4.68
CA VAL A 127 -15.90 3.35 -4.23
C VAL A 127 -15.87 1.91 -3.73
N MET A 128 -16.86 1.49 -2.95
CA MET A 128 -16.93 0.12 -2.43
C MET A 128 -17.20 -0.90 -3.55
N ASP A 129 -18.03 -0.55 -4.53
CA ASP A 129 -18.31 -1.37 -5.70
C ASP A 129 -17.07 -1.50 -6.60
N ALA A 130 -16.33 -0.41 -6.81
CA ALA A 130 -15.05 -0.46 -7.51
C ALA A 130 -14.03 -1.34 -6.77
N MET A 131 -13.88 -1.16 -5.45
CA MET A 131 -12.98 -1.99 -4.63
C MET A 131 -13.31 -3.49 -4.73
N ALA A 132 -14.60 -3.84 -4.77
CA ALA A 132 -15.06 -5.23 -4.86
C ALA A 132 -14.59 -5.95 -6.14
N LYS A 133 -14.24 -5.21 -7.20
CA LYS A 133 -13.71 -5.77 -8.45
C LYS A 133 -12.28 -6.33 -8.31
N CYS A 134 -11.51 -5.86 -7.34
CA CYS A 134 -10.13 -6.31 -7.09
C CYS A 134 -10.00 -7.09 -5.77
N VAL A 135 -10.72 -6.66 -4.73
CA VAL A 135 -10.57 -7.19 -3.38
C VAL A 135 -11.64 -8.26 -3.13
N THR A 136 -11.20 -9.49 -2.93
CA THR A 136 -12.09 -10.60 -2.60
C THR A 136 -12.63 -10.48 -1.16
N GLY A 137 -13.92 -10.74 -1.00
CA GLY A 137 -14.60 -10.75 0.30
C GLY A 137 -15.90 -9.94 0.31
N GLY A 138 -16.60 -9.99 1.45
CA GLY A 138 -17.82 -9.21 1.66
C GLY A 138 -17.55 -7.74 2.03
N SER A 139 -18.62 -6.97 2.18
CA SER A 139 -18.59 -5.54 2.53
C SER A 139 -17.74 -5.21 3.77
N ASP A 140 -17.78 -6.05 4.80
CA ASP A 140 -16.96 -5.89 6.00
C ASP A 140 -15.46 -6.04 5.71
N THR A 141 -15.08 -6.92 4.79
CA THR A 141 -13.69 -7.10 4.37
C THR A 141 -13.21 -5.87 3.60
N LEU A 142 -14.01 -5.42 2.63
CA LEU A 142 -13.72 -4.20 1.85
C LEU A 142 -13.54 -2.99 2.77
N ARG A 143 -14.49 -2.79 3.71
CA ARG A 143 -14.44 -1.73 4.71
C ARG A 143 -13.17 -1.82 5.55
N SER A 144 -12.86 -3.01 6.08
CA SER A 144 -11.68 -3.24 6.89
C SER A 144 -10.38 -2.96 6.12
N LYS A 145 -10.28 -3.36 4.86
CA LYS A 145 -9.13 -3.07 3.98
C LYS A 145 -9.01 -1.57 3.70
N ARG A 146 -10.12 -0.87 3.45
CA ARG A 146 -10.17 0.59 3.28
C ARG A 146 -9.56 1.33 4.47
N PHE A 147 -10.00 0.99 5.70
CA PHE A 147 -9.47 1.55 6.95
C PHE A 147 -8.03 1.10 7.29
N ALA A 148 -7.58 -0.03 6.74
CA ALA A 148 -6.25 -0.57 7.00
C ALA A 148 -5.18 0.05 6.11
N LEU A 149 -5.52 0.45 4.90
CA LEU A 149 -4.56 0.94 3.92
C LEU A 149 -3.73 2.14 4.41
N PRO A 150 -4.30 3.21 5.02
CA PRO A 150 -3.48 4.34 5.50
C PRO A 150 -2.38 3.86 6.46
N LYS A 151 -2.71 2.91 7.33
CA LYS A 151 -1.76 2.30 8.26
C LYS A 151 -0.71 1.46 7.54
N CYS A 152 -1.09 0.73 6.49
CA CYS A 152 -0.14 -0.02 5.66
C CYS A 152 0.90 0.88 4.98
N VAL A 153 0.47 2.05 4.49
CA VAL A 153 1.36 3.06 3.91
C VAL A 153 2.30 3.61 4.98
N GLN A 154 1.77 3.98 6.14
CA GLN A 154 2.59 4.47 7.27
C GLN A 154 3.60 3.43 7.77
N ILE A 155 3.23 2.14 7.86
CA ILE A 155 4.15 1.05 8.20
C ILE A 155 5.30 1.00 7.20
N GLY A 156 5.00 1.10 5.89
CA GLY A 156 6.01 1.10 4.83
C GLY A 156 6.95 2.30 4.95
N ASP A 157 6.39 3.51 5.16
CA ASP A 157 7.16 4.73 5.34
C ASP A 157 8.04 4.71 6.62
N GLU A 158 7.56 4.13 7.72
CA GLU A 158 8.36 3.93 8.93
C GLU A 158 9.50 2.93 8.70
N LEU A 159 9.23 1.80 8.02
CA LEU A 159 10.25 0.81 7.70
C LEU A 159 11.27 1.32 6.69
N ALA A 160 10.88 2.20 5.76
CA ALA A 160 11.78 2.82 4.78
C ALA A 160 12.88 3.67 5.44
N LYS A 161 12.63 4.22 6.64
CA LYS A 161 13.64 4.96 7.41
C LYS A 161 14.83 4.10 7.81
N VAL A 162 14.62 2.79 7.99
CA VAL A 162 15.66 1.84 8.40
C VAL A 162 16.16 1.02 7.21
N LEU A 163 15.23 0.39 6.48
CA LEU A 163 15.51 -0.51 5.37
C LEU A 163 15.84 0.22 4.05
N GLY A 164 15.64 1.53 4.00
CA GLY A 164 15.73 2.30 2.75
C GLY A 164 14.54 2.06 1.82
N PRO A 165 14.61 2.55 0.56
CA PRO A 165 13.49 2.50 -0.40
C PRO A 165 12.93 1.10 -0.64
N ARG A 166 13.74 0.05 -0.48
CA ARG A 166 13.29 -1.34 -0.66
C ARG A 166 12.20 -1.78 0.31
N ALA A 167 11.94 -1.02 1.39
CA ALA A 167 10.76 -1.23 2.23
C ALA A 167 9.43 -1.19 1.46
N TYR A 168 9.36 -0.46 0.34
CA TYR A 168 8.17 -0.39 -0.49
C TYR A 168 7.91 -1.68 -1.31
N GLU A 169 8.88 -2.59 -1.36
CA GLU A 169 8.68 -3.94 -1.92
C GLU A 169 8.03 -4.90 -0.91
N LEU A 170 7.89 -4.55 0.38
CA LEU A 170 7.40 -5.47 1.40
C LEU A 170 6.03 -6.10 1.11
N PRO A 171 5.05 -5.41 0.48
CA PRO A 171 3.82 -6.06 0.00
C PRO A 171 4.08 -7.20 -1.01
N LEU A 172 5.20 -7.17 -1.73
CA LEU A 172 5.63 -8.21 -2.67
C LEU A 172 6.47 -9.31 -1.99
N ARG A 173 6.93 -9.09 -0.75
CA ARG A 173 7.74 -10.05 0.01
C ARG A 173 6.90 -10.82 1.02
N VAL A 174 5.87 -10.19 1.59
CA VAL A 174 5.10 -10.73 2.71
C VAL A 174 3.63 -10.95 2.32
N ASN A 175 3.19 -12.21 2.27
CA ASN A 175 1.83 -12.64 1.89
C ASN A 175 0.68 -12.00 2.71
N SER A 176 0.98 -11.42 3.88
CA SER A 176 -0.02 -10.89 4.80
C SER A 176 0.22 -9.43 5.16
N TYR A 177 0.90 -8.67 4.31
CA TYR A 177 1.18 -7.25 4.55
C TYR A 177 -0.11 -6.45 4.76
N PHE A 178 -1.09 -6.62 3.87
CA PHE A 178 -2.34 -5.86 3.97
C PHE A 178 -3.16 -6.31 5.20
N THR A 179 -3.13 -7.60 5.52
CA THR A 179 -3.80 -8.14 6.72
C THR A 179 -3.11 -7.71 8.02
N PHE A 180 -1.79 -7.56 7.99
CA PHE A 180 -1.04 -7.00 9.12
C PHE A 180 -1.54 -5.59 9.45
N GLY A 181 -1.69 -4.72 8.45
CA GLY A 181 -2.24 -3.37 8.67
C GLY A 181 -3.67 -3.33 9.19
N GLN A 182 -4.52 -4.34 8.94
CA GLN A 182 -5.88 -4.40 9.49
C GLN A 182 -5.90 -4.54 11.01
N HIS A 183 -4.90 -5.24 11.57
CA HIS A 183 -4.80 -5.47 13.01
C HIS A 183 -3.77 -4.57 13.70
N PHE A 184 -3.08 -3.73 12.92
CA PHE A 184 -2.08 -2.80 13.43
C PHE A 184 -2.80 -1.60 14.06
N THR A 185 -2.45 -1.29 15.31
CA THR A 185 -2.95 -0.11 16.01
C THR A 185 -1.83 0.92 16.18
N VAL A 186 -2.16 2.16 16.54
CA VAL A 186 -1.17 3.23 16.66
C VAL A 186 -0.10 2.91 17.72
N GLU A 187 -0.48 2.19 18.78
CA GLU A 187 0.41 1.73 19.84
C GLU A 187 1.45 0.71 19.38
N CYS A 188 1.25 0.10 18.21
CA CYS A 188 2.23 -0.81 17.62
C CYS A 188 3.41 -0.06 16.97
N PHE A 189 3.31 1.24 16.65
CA PHE A 189 4.40 1.98 15.99
C PHE A 189 5.69 2.08 16.84
N PRO A 190 5.64 2.41 18.14
CA PRO A 190 6.83 2.37 18.99
C PRO A 190 7.51 0.99 19.00
N ILE A 191 6.72 -0.08 19.01
CA ILE A 191 7.22 -1.46 18.95
C ILE A 191 7.89 -1.69 17.59
N LEU A 192 7.21 -1.37 16.49
CA LEU A 192 7.72 -1.52 15.13
C LEU A 192 9.07 -0.80 14.95
N ARG A 193 9.20 0.44 15.43
CA ARG A 193 10.46 1.20 15.37
C ARG A 193 11.58 0.53 16.15
N ARG A 194 11.29 0.01 17.34
CA ARG A 194 12.28 -0.71 18.16
C ARG A 194 12.72 -2.01 17.49
N GLU A 195 11.78 -2.80 16.98
CA GLU A 195 12.11 -4.09 16.35
C GLU A 195 12.78 -3.91 14.97
N SER A 196 12.37 -2.90 14.20
CA SER A 196 12.96 -2.63 12.88
C SER A 196 14.38 -2.07 12.93
N ALA A 197 14.80 -1.47 14.05
CA ALA A 197 16.18 -0.98 14.22
C ALA A 197 17.25 -2.07 14.03
N PHE A 198 16.88 -3.35 14.18
CA PHE A 198 17.77 -4.51 14.00
C PHE A 198 17.52 -5.25 12.69
N ALA A 199 16.60 -4.79 11.85
CA ALA A 199 16.26 -5.46 10.61
C ALA A 199 17.36 -5.27 9.55
N HIS A 200 17.57 -6.29 8.73
CA HIS A 200 18.59 -6.26 7.66
C HIS A 200 18.22 -5.22 6.60
N ARG A 201 19.10 -4.22 6.43
CA ARG A 201 18.99 -3.24 5.34
C ARG A 201 19.64 -3.85 4.09
N PRO A 202 18.90 -4.01 2.98
CA PRO A 202 19.47 -4.56 1.75
C PRO A 202 20.60 -3.70 1.18
N ASN A 203 21.67 -4.34 0.71
CA ASN A 203 22.81 -3.67 0.11
C ASN A 203 22.56 -3.25 -1.34
N ASN A 204 21.86 -4.09 -2.11
CA ASN A 204 21.48 -3.79 -3.47
C ASN A 204 20.47 -2.63 -3.49
N LYS A 205 20.78 -1.57 -4.23
CA LYS A 205 19.96 -0.36 -4.31
C LYS A 205 19.09 -0.41 -5.56
N LEU A 206 17.80 -0.62 -5.36
CA LEU A 206 16.77 -0.49 -6.39
C LEU A 206 15.94 0.78 -6.12
N PRO A 207 15.40 1.44 -7.16
CA PRO A 207 14.56 2.63 -7.02
C PRO A 207 13.13 2.25 -6.58
N SER A 208 13.03 1.56 -5.45
CA SER A 208 11.78 0.97 -4.97
C SER A 208 10.82 2.02 -4.41
N GLU A 209 11.25 3.28 -4.25
CA GLU A 209 10.37 4.43 -4.04
C GLU A 209 9.30 4.61 -5.13
N LEU A 210 9.56 4.09 -6.34
CA LEU A 210 8.59 4.04 -7.43
C LEU A 210 7.41 3.11 -7.11
N LEU A 211 7.57 2.16 -6.18
CA LEU A 211 6.52 1.25 -5.74
C LEU A 211 5.80 1.75 -4.48
N ARG A 212 6.14 2.94 -3.98
CA ARG A 212 5.42 3.58 -2.87
C ARG A 212 3.98 3.86 -3.33
N ILE A 213 3.00 3.34 -2.60
CA ILE A 213 1.58 3.37 -3.00
C ILE A 213 1.08 4.79 -3.36
N PRO A 214 1.32 5.84 -2.55
CA PRO A 214 0.97 7.20 -2.95
C PRO A 214 1.59 7.64 -4.29
N SER A 215 2.84 7.28 -4.58
CA SER A 215 3.50 7.58 -5.86
C SER A 215 2.80 6.85 -7.01
N LEU A 216 2.48 5.57 -6.82
CA LEU A 216 1.75 4.78 -7.82
C LEU A 216 0.37 5.37 -8.11
N VAL A 217 -0.36 5.83 -7.09
CA VAL A 217 -1.67 6.47 -7.30
C VAL A 217 -1.55 7.79 -8.03
N TYR A 218 -0.55 8.61 -7.69
CA TYR A 218 -0.30 9.88 -8.38
C TYR A 218 -0.08 9.67 -9.88
N GLU A 219 0.72 8.65 -10.23
CA GLU A 219 1.00 8.29 -11.63
C GLU A 219 -0.16 7.59 -12.34
N LEU A 220 -0.90 6.72 -11.64
CA LEU A 220 -2.14 6.12 -12.14
C LEU A 220 -3.13 7.20 -12.57
N CYS A 221 -3.25 8.25 -11.75
CA CYS A 221 -4.10 9.40 -12.01
C CYS A 221 -3.49 10.37 -13.04
N ASP A 222 -2.31 10.08 -13.60
CA ASP A 222 -1.61 10.90 -14.59
C ASP A 222 -1.49 12.39 -14.16
N GLY A 223 -1.17 12.60 -12.87
CA GLY A 223 -1.03 13.93 -12.28
C GLY A 223 -2.34 14.73 -12.14
N LYS A 224 -3.51 14.08 -12.30
CA LYS A 224 -4.84 14.68 -12.06
C LYS A 224 -5.03 15.13 -10.60
N VAL A 225 -4.37 14.47 -9.66
CA VAL A 225 -4.44 14.76 -8.23
C VAL A 225 -3.42 15.84 -7.88
N ARG A 226 -3.85 16.92 -7.22
CA ARG A 226 -3.01 18.03 -6.76
C ARG A 226 -2.89 18.03 -5.26
#